data_AF-A0A3N2R1U6-F1
#
_entry.id   AF-A0A3N2R1U6-F1
#
_cell.length_a   1.000
_cell.length_b   1.000
_cell.length_c   1.000
_cell.angle_alpha   90.00
_cell.angle_beta   90.00
_cell.angle_gamma   90.00
#
_symmetry.space_group_name_H-M   'P 1'
#
loop_
_entity.id
_entity.type
_entity.pdbx_description
1 polymer ?
#
loop_
_entity_poly.entity_id
_entity_poly.type
_entity_poly.pdbx_seq_one_letter_code
_entity_poly.pdbx_strand_id
1 'polypeptide(L)'
;MDAFIGDDVNKRRDARKDPEFLKNVRPILFDITPACDHAQDKAFWRRFLVGIIVYEKAKKHFYRDGGKKLPGEFLKATPKLQNGEDTWYLVLNSKLVVSIPDQAEYFSSRDREQCPPFVPMVSKLELVGRVREQMLQEFISWYGRMATRPGIVSLS
;
A
#
# COMPACT_ATOMS: atom_id res chain seq x y z
N MET A 1 -4.94 8.67 4.62
CA MET A 1 -5.55 7.74 5.60
C MET A 1 -7.05 7.56 5.38
N ASP A 2 -7.79 8.59 4.95
CA ASP A 2 -9.24 8.50 4.69
C ASP A 2 -9.64 7.41 3.66
N ALA A 3 -8.76 7.13 2.70
CA ALA A 3 -8.95 6.06 1.73
C ALA A 3 -9.02 4.64 2.33
N PHE A 4 -8.75 4.49 3.64
CA PHE A 4 -8.79 3.24 4.39
C PHE A 4 -9.92 3.21 5.44
N ILE A 5 -10.57 4.36 5.72
CA ILE A 5 -11.56 4.49 6.79
C ILE A 5 -12.96 4.34 6.22
N GLY A 6 -13.75 3.46 6.85
CA GLY A 6 -15.06 3.07 6.37
C GLY A 6 -16.18 4.05 6.66
N ASP A 7 -16.25 4.56 7.88
CA ASP A 7 -17.49 5.14 8.38
C ASP A 7 -17.41 6.65 8.46
N ASP A 8 -18.50 7.31 8.05
CA ASP A 8 -18.61 8.76 8.08
C ASP A 8 -18.49 9.32 9.49
N VAL A 9 -18.88 8.56 10.52
CA VAL A 9 -18.64 8.93 11.93
C VAL A 9 -17.13 9.04 12.21
N ASN A 10 -16.34 8.07 11.77
CA ASN A 10 -14.88 8.06 11.96
C ASN A 10 -14.18 9.12 11.07
N LYS A 11 -14.74 9.43 9.90
CA LYS A 11 -14.27 10.54 9.05
C LYS A 11 -14.59 11.90 9.67
N ARG A 12 -15.81 12.08 10.22
CA ARG A 12 -16.28 13.32 10.85
C ARG A 12 -15.62 13.60 12.19
N ARG A 13 -15.30 12.57 12.98
CA ARG A 13 -14.53 12.72 14.23
C ARG A 13 -13.07 13.12 14.00
N ASP A 14 -12.64 13.22 12.75
CA ASP A 14 -11.27 13.45 12.35
C ASP A 14 -10.35 12.47 13.10
N ALA A 15 -10.41 11.19 12.75
CA ALA A 15 -9.58 10.14 13.36
C ALA A 15 -8.08 10.51 13.44
N ARG A 16 -7.62 11.45 12.62
CA ARG A 16 -6.27 12.02 12.65
C ARG A 16 -5.97 12.85 13.91
N LYS A 17 -6.99 13.28 14.65
CA LYS A 17 -6.87 13.95 15.96
C LYS A 17 -6.86 12.96 17.12
N ASP A 18 -7.18 11.69 16.89
CA ASP A 18 -7.11 10.66 17.92
C ASP A 18 -5.63 10.27 18.15
N PRO A 19 -5.07 10.51 19.36
CA PRO A 19 -3.69 10.16 19.66
C PRO A 19 -3.43 8.66 19.58
N GLU A 20 -4.45 7.83 19.82
CA GLU A 20 -4.35 6.38 19.67
C GLU A 20 -4.16 6.01 18.20
N PHE A 21 -4.91 6.65 17.31
CA PHE A 21 -4.80 6.43 15.87
C PHE A 21 -3.42 6.84 15.33
N LEU A 22 -2.93 8.03 15.69
CA LEU A 22 -1.63 8.52 15.20
C LEU A 22 -0.44 7.66 15.65
N LYS A 23 -0.52 7.05 16.84
CA LYS A 23 0.55 6.19 17.36
C LYS A 23 0.53 4.77 16.79
N ASN A 24 -0.66 4.28 16.42
CA ASN A 24 -0.91 2.87 16.10
C ASN A 24 -1.19 2.63 14.60
N VAL A 25 -0.96 3.63 13.74
CA VAL A 25 -1.15 3.52 12.30
C VAL A 25 0.03 4.13 11.57
N ARG A 26 0.63 3.38 10.65
CA ARG A 26 1.76 3.85 9.83
C ARG A 26 1.56 3.54 8.35
N PRO A 27 1.79 4.47 7.43
CA PRO A 27 1.74 4.16 6.00
C PRO A 27 2.89 3.21 5.62
N ILE A 28 2.63 2.34 4.65
CA ILE A 28 3.63 1.44 4.08
C ILE A 28 3.49 1.37 2.56
N LEU A 29 4.59 0.97 1.91
CA LEU A 29 4.62 0.61 0.51
C LEU A 29 4.90 -0.90 0.41
N PHE A 30 4.01 -1.61 -0.26
CA PHE A 30 4.10 -3.06 -0.45
C PHE A 30 4.54 -3.34 -1.88
N ASP A 31 5.76 -3.85 -2.05
CA ASP A 31 6.30 -4.14 -3.38
C ASP A 31 5.55 -5.32 -4.03
N ILE A 32 4.99 -5.08 -5.21
CA ILE A 32 4.28 -6.06 -6.03
C ILE A 32 5.01 -6.33 -7.35
N THR A 33 6.25 -5.88 -7.48
CA THR A 33 7.07 -6.12 -8.67
C THR A 33 7.33 -7.62 -8.80
N PRO A 34 6.91 -8.28 -9.89
CA PRO A 34 7.09 -9.72 -10.06
C PRO A 34 8.55 -10.14 -9.87
N ALA A 35 8.77 -11.25 -9.17
CA ALA A 35 10.07 -11.91 -9.07
C ALA A 35 10.34 -12.69 -10.36
N CYS A 36 10.66 -11.98 -11.44
CA CYS A 36 11.29 -12.61 -12.59
C CYS A 36 12.68 -11.99 -12.69
N ASP A 37 13.71 -12.82 -12.57
CA ASP A 37 15.12 -12.38 -12.50
C ASP A 37 15.50 -11.45 -13.66
N HIS A 38 14.91 -11.65 -14.85
CA HIS A 38 15.11 -10.78 -16.01
C HIS A 38 14.29 -9.48 -16.00
N ALA A 39 13.21 -9.41 -15.22
CA ALA A 39 12.34 -8.25 -15.14
C ALA A 39 12.78 -7.28 -14.04
N GLN A 40 13.37 -7.75 -12.93
CA GLN A 40 13.85 -6.85 -11.86
C GLN A 40 15.07 -6.05 -12.30
N ASP A 41 16.05 -6.68 -12.96
CA ASP A 41 17.25 -6.00 -13.46
C ASP A 41 16.96 -5.00 -14.59
N LYS A 42 15.79 -5.12 -15.23
CA LYS A 42 15.32 -4.21 -16.31
C LYS A 42 14.18 -3.30 -15.88
N ALA A 43 13.62 -3.48 -14.69
CA ALA A 43 12.47 -2.71 -14.22
C ALA A 43 12.94 -1.34 -13.74
N PHE A 44 12.82 -0.37 -14.63
CA PHE A 44 13.09 1.03 -14.34
C PHE A 44 12.20 1.60 -13.21
N TRP A 45 11.03 1.00 -13.02
CA TRP A 45 10.06 1.40 -12.02
C TRP A 45 9.60 0.18 -11.22
N ARG A 46 9.74 0.25 -9.90
CA ARG A 46 9.13 -0.72 -8.99
C ARG A 46 7.73 -0.28 -8.64
N ARG A 47 6.81 -1.24 -8.66
CA ARG A 47 5.39 -1.00 -8.38
C ARG A 47 5.09 -1.34 -6.94
N PHE A 48 4.45 -0.42 -6.25
CA PHE A 48 4.05 -0.57 -4.85
C PHE A 48 2.55 -0.37 -4.69
N LEU A 49 1.92 -1.26 -3.93
CA LEU A 49 0.62 -0.98 -3.34
C LEU A 49 0.79 -0.11 -2.10
N VAL A 50 -0.04 0.91 -1.98
CA VAL A 50 -0.08 1.72 -0.77
C VAL A 50 -0.92 1.01 0.27
N GLY A 51 -0.38 0.91 1.48
CA GLY A 51 -1.05 0.31 2.62
C GLY A 51 -0.82 1.08 3.91
N ILE A 52 -1.36 0.51 4.98
CA ILE A 52 -1.14 0.95 6.34
C ILE A 52 -0.88 -0.28 7.24
N ILE A 53 0.05 -0.13 8.18
CA ILE A 53 0.11 -0.96 9.37
C ILE A 53 -0.98 -0.46 10.31
N VAL A 54 -1.79 -1.37 10.83
CA VAL A 54 -2.81 -1.11 11.83
C VAL A 54 -2.57 -2.02 13.02
N TYR A 55 -2.24 -1.46 14.18
CA TYR A 55 -2.17 -2.23 15.41
C TYR A 55 -3.59 -2.52 15.92
N GLU A 56 -3.77 -3.62 16.67
CA GLU A 56 -5.09 -4.06 17.15
C GLU A 56 -5.86 -2.94 17.86
N LYS A 57 -5.16 -2.07 18.61
CA LYS A 57 -5.70 -0.89 19.31
C LYS A 57 -6.44 0.09 18.37
N ALA A 58 -5.94 0.27 17.15
CA ALA A 58 -6.52 1.18 16.15
C ALA A 58 -7.51 0.48 15.20
N LYS A 59 -7.75 -0.83 15.34
CA LYS A 59 -8.59 -1.62 14.43
C LYS A 59 -10.01 -1.09 14.28
N LYS A 60 -10.58 -0.53 15.35
CA LYS A 60 -11.92 0.08 15.40
C LYS A 60 -12.15 1.19 14.37
N HIS A 61 -11.08 1.83 13.89
CA HIS A 61 -11.18 2.91 12.90
C HIS A 61 -11.26 2.40 11.46
N PHE A 62 -10.85 1.15 11.20
CA PHE A 62 -10.70 0.61 9.83
C PHE A 62 -11.65 -0.55 9.53
N TYR A 63 -12.24 -1.18 10.55
CA TYR A 63 -13.12 -2.33 10.39
C TYR A 63 -14.56 -2.00 10.82
N ARG A 64 -15.52 -2.48 10.04
CA ARG A 64 -16.97 -2.47 10.30
C ARG A 64 -17.41 -3.77 10.97
N ASP A 65 -18.69 -3.84 11.34
CA ASP A 65 -19.37 -5.02 11.89
C ASP A 65 -18.67 -5.61 13.13
N GLY A 66 -18.25 -4.75 14.05
CA GLY A 66 -17.55 -5.17 15.28
C GLY A 66 -16.13 -5.67 15.03
N GLY A 67 -15.44 -5.17 13.99
CA GLY A 67 -14.05 -5.53 13.72
C GLY A 67 -13.88 -6.71 12.74
N LYS A 68 -14.95 -7.10 12.04
CA LYS A 68 -14.98 -8.31 11.19
C LYS A 68 -14.70 -8.03 9.72
N LYS A 69 -15.06 -6.84 9.21
CA LYS A 69 -15.01 -6.56 7.77
C LYS A 69 -14.37 -5.22 7.46
N LEU A 70 -13.54 -5.15 6.41
CA LEU A 70 -13.06 -3.88 5.87
C LEU A 70 -14.17 -3.16 5.08
N PRO A 71 -14.13 -1.83 4.94
CA PRO A 71 -15.22 -1.06 4.38
C PRO A 71 -15.46 -1.21 2.87
N GLY A 72 -14.61 -1.97 2.18
CA GLY A 72 -14.83 -2.31 0.77
C GLY A 72 -13.90 -3.42 0.30
N GLU A 73 -14.28 -4.07 -0.80
CA GLU A 73 -13.51 -5.15 -1.44
C GLU A 73 -12.17 -4.68 -2.02
N PHE A 74 -12.06 -3.36 -2.25
CA PHE A 74 -10.83 -2.68 -2.68
C PHE A 74 -9.80 -2.54 -1.55
N LEU A 75 -10.13 -2.96 -0.32
CA LEU A 75 -9.18 -3.11 0.77
C LEU A 75 -8.97 -4.58 1.09
N LYS A 76 -7.72 -4.96 1.38
CA LYS A 76 -7.39 -6.31 1.84
C LYS A 76 -6.44 -6.25 3.01
N ALA A 77 -6.76 -7.01 4.05
CA ALA A 77 -5.90 -7.18 5.20
C ALA A 77 -5.03 -8.43 5.07
N THR A 78 -3.82 -8.41 5.62
CA THR A 78 -3.07 -9.63 5.93
C THR A 78 -3.72 -10.40 7.08
N PRO A 79 -3.32 -11.67 7.29
CA PRO A 79 -3.46 -12.31 8.59
C PRO A 79 -2.88 -11.46 9.73
N LYS A 80 -3.23 -11.79 10.97
CA LYS A 80 -2.61 -11.17 12.16
C LYS A 80 -1.10 -11.42 12.12
N LEU A 81 -0.33 -10.35 12.30
CA LEU A 81 1.12 -10.41 12.45
C LEU A 81 1.44 -10.04 13.89
N GLN A 82 2.38 -10.76 14.50
CA GLN A 82 2.77 -10.57 15.88
C GLN A 82 4.28 -10.36 15.96
N ASN A 83 4.69 -9.33 16.68
CA ASN A 83 6.09 -9.08 17.03
C ASN A 83 6.17 -8.80 18.54
N GLY A 84 6.59 -9.79 19.31
CA GLY A 84 6.52 -9.74 20.77
C GLY A 84 5.07 -9.61 21.27
N GLU A 85 4.79 -8.55 22.03
CA GLU A 85 3.46 -8.24 22.56
C GLU A 85 2.56 -7.50 21.55
N ASP A 86 3.17 -6.93 20.50
CA ASP A 86 2.43 -6.13 19.53
C ASP A 86 1.79 -7.00 18.45
N THR A 87 0.48 -6.81 18.29
CA THR A 87 -0.31 -7.44 17.21
C THR A 87 -0.78 -6.39 16.22
N TRP A 88 -0.52 -6.62 14.94
CA TRP A 88 -0.83 -5.70 13.85
C TRP A 88 -1.21 -6.43 12.56
N TYR A 89 -1.74 -5.66 11.61
CA TYR A 89 -2.19 -6.12 10.31
C TYR A 89 -1.71 -5.12 9.27
N LEU A 90 -1.42 -5.58 8.06
CA LEU A 90 -1.31 -4.68 6.91
C LEU A 90 -2.67 -4.59 6.25
N VAL A 91 -3.14 -3.37 5.99
CA VAL A 91 -4.31 -3.12 5.15
C VAL A 91 -3.84 -2.43 3.89
N LEU A 92 -3.97 -3.11 2.75
CA LEU A 92 -3.61 -2.60 1.43
C LEU A 92 -4.84 -2.05 0.71
N ASN A 93 -4.65 -1.06 -0.17
CA ASN A 93 -5.70 -0.49 -1.00
C ASN A 93 -5.40 -0.69 -2.48
N SER A 94 -6.25 -1.44 -3.19
CA SER A 94 -6.06 -1.75 -4.61
C SER A 94 -6.21 -0.55 -5.53
N LYS A 95 -6.83 0.54 -5.06
CA LYS A 95 -6.98 1.79 -5.82
C LYS A 95 -5.76 2.72 -5.70
N LEU A 96 -4.81 2.39 -4.82
CA LEU A 96 -3.64 3.20 -4.55
C LEU A 96 -2.37 2.43 -4.92
N VAL A 97 -1.88 2.70 -6.12
CA VAL A 97 -0.64 2.15 -6.65
C VAL A 97 0.30 3.29 -6.96
N VAL A 98 1.57 3.13 -6.59
CA VAL A 98 2.63 4.08 -6.94
C VAL A 98 3.77 3.34 -7.63
N SER A 99 4.36 4.00 -8.61
CA SER A 99 5.58 3.53 -9.28
C SER A 99 6.73 4.41 -8.81
N ILE A 100 7.74 3.80 -8.20
CA ILE A 100 8.93 4.51 -7.71
C ILE A 100 10.10 4.06 -8.58
N PRO A 101 10.90 4.99 -9.10
CA PRO A 101 12.04 4.64 -9.91
C PRO A 101 13.09 3.90 -9.08
N ASP A 102 13.61 2.84 -9.67
CA ASP A 102 14.79 2.16 -9.14
C ASP A 102 16.03 2.71 -9.86
N GLN A 103 17.21 2.65 -9.24
CA GLN A 103 18.44 3.22 -9.79
C GLN A 103 18.98 2.46 -11.03
N ALA A 104 18.18 1.60 -11.66
CA ALA A 104 18.52 0.89 -12.88
C ALA A 104 18.59 1.87 -14.07
N GLU A 105 19.80 2.36 -14.32
CA GLU A 105 20.34 3.07 -15.49
C GLU A 105 19.38 3.40 -16.64
N TYR A 106 18.90 4.64 -16.65
CA TYR A 106 18.43 5.39 -17.83
C TYR A 106 18.15 6.84 -17.41
N PHE A 107 19.12 7.47 -16.74
CA PHE A 107 19.37 8.86 -17.12
C PHE A 107 20.09 8.77 -18.46
N SER A 108 19.30 8.67 -19.53
CA SER A 108 19.82 9.01 -20.85
C SER A 108 20.53 10.35 -20.66
N SER A 109 21.75 10.49 -21.18
CA SER A 109 22.56 11.71 -21.05
C SER A 109 21.87 12.98 -21.60
N ARG A 110 20.64 12.86 -22.13
CA ARG A 110 19.78 13.92 -22.63
C ARG A 110 18.73 14.44 -21.63
N ASP A 111 18.41 13.70 -20.55
CA ASP A 111 17.29 14.04 -19.64
C ASP A 111 17.74 14.51 -18.24
N ARG A 112 19.05 14.67 -17.99
CA ARG A 112 19.57 15.14 -16.70
C ARG A 112 19.03 16.53 -16.29
N GLU A 113 18.63 17.34 -17.26
CA GLU A 113 18.13 18.71 -17.03
C GLU A 113 16.62 18.80 -16.76
N GLN A 114 15.87 17.70 -16.91
CA GLN A 114 14.40 17.67 -16.75
C GLN A 114 13.93 16.78 -15.60
N CYS A 115 14.80 16.46 -14.64
CA CYS A 115 14.36 15.74 -13.45
C CYS A 115 13.47 16.65 -12.59
N PRO A 116 12.22 16.25 -12.28
CA PRO A 116 11.39 17.01 -11.35
C PRO A 116 12.12 17.14 -9.99
N PRO A 117 11.92 18.24 -9.25
CA PRO A 117 12.73 18.61 -8.08
C PRO A 117 12.69 17.61 -6.91
N PHE A 118 11.77 16.64 -6.95
CA PHE A 118 11.72 15.55 -6.00
C PHE A 118 11.27 14.26 -6.67
N VAL A 119 12.22 13.35 -6.89
CA VAL A 119 11.95 11.97 -7.28
C VAL A 119 12.17 11.09 -6.05
N PRO A 120 11.12 10.52 -5.43
CA PRO A 120 11.31 9.51 -4.38
C PRO A 120 12.05 8.33 -4.98
N MET A 121 13.08 7.83 -4.30
CA MET A 121 13.92 6.74 -4.78
C MET A 121 13.68 5.53 -3.91
N VAL A 122 13.66 4.34 -4.52
CA VAL A 122 13.49 3.07 -3.77
C VAL A 122 14.56 2.92 -2.69
N SER A 123 15.80 3.38 -2.95
CA SER A 123 16.92 3.35 -1.99
C SER A 123 16.70 4.18 -0.71
N LYS A 124 15.75 5.12 -0.72
CA LYS A 124 15.40 5.93 0.46
C LYS A 124 14.29 5.31 1.31
N LEU A 125 13.72 4.18 0.89
CA LEU A 125 12.69 3.49 1.64
C LEU A 125 13.31 2.63 2.74
N GLU A 126 12.76 2.72 3.95
CA GLU A 126 13.11 1.84 5.05
C GLU A 126 12.47 0.46 4.84
N LEU A 127 13.28 -0.60 4.87
CA LEU A 127 12.78 -1.96 4.76
C LEU A 127 12.11 -2.39 6.07
N VAL A 128 10.78 -2.42 6.06
CA VAL A 128 9.97 -2.88 7.21
C VAL A 128 9.98 -4.40 7.34
N GLY A 129 10.09 -5.13 6.23
CA GLY A 129 10.13 -6.59 6.23
C GLY A 129 9.87 -7.20 4.85
N ARG A 130 9.97 -8.53 4.77
CA ARG A 130 9.71 -9.30 3.54
C ARG A 130 8.52 -10.22 3.75
N VAL A 131 7.59 -10.20 2.80
CA VAL A 131 6.45 -11.12 2.76
C VAL A 131 6.82 -12.40 2.02
N ARG A 132 6.31 -13.54 2.52
CA ARG A 132 6.48 -14.84 1.87
C ARG A 132 5.83 -14.84 0.50
N GLU A 133 6.43 -15.55 -0.45
CA GLU A 133 6.02 -15.56 -1.85
C GLU A 133 4.56 -16.00 -2.04
N GLN A 134 4.08 -17.01 -1.31
CA GLN A 134 2.68 -17.45 -1.42
C GLN A 134 1.69 -16.32 -1.09
N MET A 135 2.01 -15.54 -0.05
CA MET A 135 1.18 -14.40 0.36
C MET A 135 1.30 -13.25 -0.64
N LEU A 136 2.49 -13.00 -1.19
CA LEU A 136 2.68 -12.03 -2.28
C LEU A 136 1.81 -12.37 -3.50
N GLN A 137 1.80 -13.63 -3.94
CA GLN A 137 0.97 -14.09 -5.07
C GLN A 137 -0.53 -13.90 -4.80
N GLU A 138 -0.98 -14.11 -3.57
CA GLU A 138 -2.36 -13.86 -3.16
C GLU A 138 -2.72 -12.36 -3.28
N PHE A 139 -1.83 -11.47 -2.84
CA PHE A 139 -2.04 -10.03 -2.95
C PHE A 139 -2.01 -9.55 -4.39
N ILE A 140 -1.08 -10.04 -5.21
CA ILE A 140 -1.03 -9.75 -6.64
C ILE A 140 -2.32 -10.23 -7.33
N SER A 141 -2.81 -11.43 -7.01
CA SER A 141 -4.05 -11.97 -7.57
C SER A 141 -5.29 -11.17 -7.14
N TRP A 142 -5.35 -10.75 -5.88
CA TRP A 142 -6.40 -9.85 -5.40
C TRP A 142 -6.35 -8.50 -6.10
N TYR A 143 -5.17 -7.89 -6.20
CA TYR A 143 -4.97 -6.63 -6.89
C TYR A 143 -5.37 -6.75 -8.37
N GLY A 144 -4.93 -7.80 -9.06
CA GLY A 144 -5.30 -8.08 -10.44
C GLY A 144 -6.82 -8.09 -10.63
N ARG A 145 -7.56 -8.82 -9.80
CA ARG A 145 -9.04 -8.85 -9.84
C ARG A 145 -9.69 -7.48 -9.63
N MET A 146 -9.08 -6.61 -8.82
CA MET A 146 -9.59 -5.27 -8.56
C MET A 146 -9.22 -4.28 -9.68
N ALA A 147 -8.01 -4.40 -10.23
CA ALA A 147 -7.50 -3.55 -11.31
C ALA A 147 -8.17 -3.87 -12.66
N THR A 148 -8.53 -5.13 -12.91
CA THR A 148 -9.26 -5.56 -14.13
C THR A 148 -10.76 -5.27 -14.09
N ARG A 149 -11.24 -4.48 -13.12
CA ARG A 149 -12.54 -3.81 -13.20
C ARG A 149 -12.37 -2.32 -13.57
N PRO A 150 -11.80 -1.96 -14.75
CA PRO A 150 -11.99 -0.62 -15.24
C PRO A 150 -13.47 -0.52 -15.62
N GLY A 151 -14.26 0.19 -14.82
CA GLY A 151 -15.43 0.85 -15.38
C GLY A 151 -14.92 1.67 -16.55
N ILE A 152 -15.37 1.34 -17.76
CA ILE A 152 -15.11 2.12 -18.96
C ILE A 152 -15.55 3.55 -18.63
N VAL A 153 -14.59 4.45 -18.42
CA VAL A 153 -14.89 5.89 -18.43
C VAL A 153 -15.05 6.23 -19.90
N SER A 154 -16.29 6.09 -20.38
CA SER A 154 -16.70 6.72 -21.62
C SER A 154 -16.63 8.22 -21.39
N LEU A 155 -15.74 8.91 -22.10
CA LEU A 155 -15.83 10.36 -22.23
C LEU A 155 -17.10 10.63 -23.06
N SER A 156 -18.18 11.02 -22.40
CA SER A 156 -19.34 11.68 -23.02
C SER A 156 -19.06 13.18 -23.12
#